data_AF-A0AAW1XJC5-F1
#
_entry.id   AF-A0AAW1XJC5-F1
#
_cell.length_a   1.000
_cell.length_b   1.000
_cell.length_c   1.000
_cell.angle_alpha   90.00
_cell.angle_beta   90.00
_cell.angle_gamma   90.00
#
_symmetry.space_group_name_H-M   'P 1'
#
loop_
_entity.id
_entity.type
_entity.pdbx_description
1 polymer ?
#
loop_
_entity_poly.entity_id
_entity_poly.type
_entity_poly.pdbx_seq_one_letter_code
_entity_poly.pdbx_strand_id
1 'polypeptide(L)'
;MAPEYHHPSPPGPPFDAHGAKRKRKTVDYTSTVVRYTQNRMWQSKPAAYSDNPSSSFAAKFERTCTNKLPTYSINRVLWTPCGRRLITGSQNCEFTLWNGQSFKVEMNIRQAHDRAIRSMAWSHSDIWISGDDGGSIKYWQTNMNNVKANKSAHKESVRDLSFCKTGLKFCSCSDDIFVKIWDFERCQEERTLRGHGWDVKCVDWHPTKSLLASGGKDSLVKLWDARSGRELCSFHGHKNSVRSVKWNQNGNWLLSASKDQVIKLYDIRAMKEVESFRGHRKEVTALAWHPFQEEYFASGSSDGSIFHWVVGHETPRVEIANAHDNSVWDLQWHPIGHVLCSGSNDRTTKFWCRNRPGDTGRNECNISQNQGYGDQNSAFAQGRNRNEGITIPGVGVAMPLAKPSLNAFIQGEQQQPHAH
;
A
#
# COMPACT_ATOMS: atom_id res chain seq x y z
N MET A 1 23.62 -57.15 51.37
CA MET A 1 22.27 -56.62 51.65
C MET A 1 22.35 -55.70 52.85
N ALA A 2 22.38 -54.39 52.59
CA ALA A 2 22.19 -53.32 53.55
C ALA A 2 21.21 -52.34 52.89
N PRO A 3 20.24 -51.75 53.61
CA PRO A 3 19.15 -51.01 52.99
C PRO A 3 19.61 -49.60 52.60
N GLU A 4 19.40 -49.24 51.33
CA GLU A 4 19.55 -47.86 50.83
C GLU A 4 18.40 -46.99 51.37
N TYR A 5 18.74 -46.01 52.20
CA TYR A 5 17.82 -44.94 52.61
C TYR A 5 17.81 -43.86 51.53
N HIS A 6 16.75 -43.80 50.73
CA HIS A 6 16.48 -42.68 49.84
C HIS A 6 15.91 -41.50 50.66
N HIS A 7 16.68 -40.42 50.76
CA HIS A 7 16.15 -39.12 51.19
C HIS A 7 15.36 -38.48 50.04
N PRO A 8 14.14 -37.96 50.27
CA PRO A 8 13.42 -37.21 49.24
C PRO A 8 14.04 -35.82 49.08
N SER A 9 14.34 -35.46 47.83
CA SER A 9 14.82 -34.13 47.43
C SER A 9 13.82 -33.03 47.85
N PRO A 10 14.29 -31.84 48.29
CA PRO A 10 13.39 -30.75 48.64
C PRO A 10 12.60 -30.28 47.41
N PRO A 11 11.34 -29.83 47.57
CA PRO A 11 10.55 -29.33 46.46
C PRO A 11 11.25 -28.11 45.86
N GLY A 12 11.57 -28.19 44.57
CA GLY A 12 12.07 -27.05 43.81
C GLY A 12 11.08 -25.88 43.89
N PRO A 13 11.56 -24.63 43.74
CA PRO A 13 10.69 -23.47 43.81
C PRO A 13 9.56 -23.60 42.76
N PRO A 14 8.35 -23.10 43.06
CA PRO A 14 7.24 -23.21 42.14
C PRO A 14 7.65 -22.58 40.81
N PHE A 15 7.44 -23.33 39.72
CA PHE A 15 7.49 -22.78 38.38
C PHE A 15 6.48 -21.64 38.34
N ASP A 16 6.97 -20.41 38.51
CA ASP A 16 6.22 -19.23 38.14
C ASP A 16 5.99 -19.34 36.64
N ALA A 17 4.79 -19.79 36.30
CA ALA A 17 4.16 -19.54 35.02
C ALA A 17 3.93 -18.02 34.91
N HIS A 18 5.03 -17.26 34.84
CA HIS A 18 5.01 -15.93 34.29
C HIS A 18 4.54 -16.08 32.86
N GLY A 19 3.23 -15.89 32.69
CA GLY A 19 2.59 -15.82 31.39
C GLY A 19 3.48 -15.01 30.48
N ALA A 20 3.98 -15.66 29.42
CA ALA A 20 4.75 -15.00 28.40
C ALA A 20 3.89 -13.84 27.92
N LYS A 21 4.15 -12.62 28.42
CA LYS A 21 3.48 -11.41 27.99
C LYS A 21 3.69 -11.40 26.49
N ARG A 22 2.62 -11.68 25.73
CA ARG A 22 2.63 -11.81 24.28
C ARG A 22 3.42 -10.62 23.75
N LYS A 23 4.68 -10.84 23.35
CA LYS A 23 5.59 -9.74 22.99
C LYS A 23 4.89 -9.00 21.87
N ARG A 24 4.66 -7.70 22.09
CA ARG A 24 3.85 -6.87 21.21
C ARG A 24 4.47 -6.92 19.81
N LYS A 25 3.65 -7.14 18.77
CA LYS A 25 4.10 -7.06 17.38
C LYS A 25 4.56 -5.63 17.10
N THR A 26 5.85 -5.46 16.83
CA THR A 26 6.47 -4.20 16.41
C THR A 26 7.27 -4.47 15.16
N VAL A 27 7.17 -3.57 14.18
CA VAL A 27 7.95 -3.66 12.95
C VAL A 27 9.04 -2.61 13.05
N ASP A 28 10.25 -3.07 13.32
CA ASP A 28 11.41 -2.21 13.51
C ASP A 28 12.36 -2.33 12.31
N TYR A 29 12.52 -1.23 11.59
CA TYR A 29 13.42 -1.14 10.45
C TYR A 29 14.86 -0.81 10.86
N THR A 30 15.12 -0.35 12.09
CA THR A 30 16.47 0.08 12.54
C THR A 30 17.47 -1.07 12.43
N SER A 31 17.09 -2.26 12.89
CA SER A 31 17.91 -3.48 12.75
C SER A 31 18.26 -3.81 11.30
N THR A 32 17.32 -3.61 10.37
CA THR A 32 17.55 -3.85 8.94
C THR A 32 18.46 -2.79 8.33
N VAL A 33 18.32 -1.53 8.76
CA VAL A 33 19.19 -0.44 8.30
C VAL A 33 20.62 -0.61 8.83
N VAL A 34 20.79 -1.01 10.09
CA VAL A 34 22.12 -1.30 10.67
C VAL A 34 22.80 -2.46 9.96
N ARG A 35 22.08 -3.55 9.67
CA ARG A 35 22.64 -4.65 8.87
C ARG A 35 23.02 -4.20 7.47
N TYR A 36 22.20 -3.35 6.86
CA TYR A 36 22.49 -2.80 5.55
C TYR A 36 23.74 -1.91 5.55
N THR A 37 23.93 -1.05 6.56
CA THR A 37 25.14 -0.22 6.68
C THR A 37 26.39 -1.06 6.93
N GLN A 38 26.29 -2.12 7.74
CA GLN A 38 27.37 -3.08 7.93
C GLN A 38 27.75 -3.79 6.62
N ASN A 39 26.76 -4.26 5.86
CA ASN A 39 26.98 -4.92 4.58
C ASN A 39 27.59 -3.98 3.54
N ARG A 40 27.18 -2.71 3.52
CA ARG A 40 27.72 -1.70 2.61
C ARG A 40 29.23 -1.47 2.80
N MET A 41 29.79 -1.70 3.98
CA MET A 41 31.22 -1.47 4.22
C MET A 41 32.14 -2.42 3.45
N TRP A 42 31.69 -3.63 3.13
CA TRP A 42 32.53 -4.66 2.49
C TRP A 42 31.97 -5.16 1.16
N GLN A 43 30.72 -4.83 0.81
CA GLN A 43 30.15 -5.17 -0.49
C GLN A 43 30.40 -4.06 -1.51
N SER A 44 31.06 -4.41 -2.63
CA SER A 44 31.32 -3.49 -3.75
C SER A 44 30.05 -2.96 -4.43
N LYS A 45 28.95 -3.74 -4.38
CA LYS A 45 27.61 -3.29 -4.73
C LYS A 45 26.72 -3.43 -3.48
N PRO A 46 26.07 -2.36 -2.99
CA PRO A 46 25.26 -2.45 -1.78
C PRO A 46 24.10 -3.42 -2.01
N ALA A 47 24.00 -4.50 -1.22
CA ALA A 47 22.84 -5.40 -1.19
C ALA A 47 21.60 -4.73 -0.54
N ALA A 48 21.26 -3.52 -0.96
CA ALA A 48 19.86 -3.14 -0.99
C ALA A 48 19.32 -3.89 -2.20
N TYR A 49 18.26 -4.66 -2.02
CA TYR A 49 17.63 -5.42 -3.10
C TYR A 49 16.94 -4.45 -4.10
N SER A 50 17.70 -3.55 -4.74
CA SER A 50 17.25 -2.70 -5.85
C SER A 50 16.87 -3.57 -7.04
N ASP A 51 17.69 -4.57 -7.30
CA ASP A 51 17.60 -5.42 -8.49
C ASP A 51 16.52 -6.51 -8.35
N ASN A 52 15.97 -6.67 -7.13
CA ASN A 52 14.92 -7.65 -6.88
C ASN A 52 13.68 -7.01 -6.21
N PRO A 53 12.71 -6.55 -7.03
CA PRO A 53 11.45 -6.00 -6.54
C PRO A 53 10.66 -6.94 -5.61
N SER A 54 10.80 -8.26 -5.79
CA SER A 54 10.03 -9.24 -5.02
C SER A 54 10.32 -9.25 -3.53
N SER A 55 11.52 -8.78 -3.15
CA SER A 55 11.91 -8.65 -1.74
C SER A 55 11.09 -7.59 -0.99
N SER A 56 10.44 -6.66 -1.70
CA SER A 56 9.69 -5.53 -1.14
C SER A 56 8.18 -5.74 -1.16
N PHE A 57 7.70 -6.93 -1.54
CA PHE A 57 6.27 -7.25 -1.51
C PHE A 57 5.73 -7.26 -0.08
N ALA A 58 4.89 -6.27 0.22
CA ALA A 58 4.29 -6.09 1.53
C ALA A 58 2.98 -6.89 1.62
N ALA A 59 3.09 -8.22 1.60
CA ALA A 59 1.94 -9.12 1.62
C ALA A 59 1.54 -9.59 3.02
N LYS A 60 2.43 -9.47 4.01
CA LYS A 60 2.19 -9.94 5.37
C LYS A 60 1.31 -8.96 6.13
N PHE A 61 0.13 -9.41 6.52
CA PHE A 61 -0.71 -8.65 7.44
C PHE A 61 -0.06 -8.55 8.83
N GLU A 62 0.06 -7.34 9.37
CA GLU A 62 0.58 -7.12 10.71
C GLU A 62 -0.49 -6.69 11.71
N ARG A 63 -1.25 -5.64 11.36
CA ARG A 63 -2.20 -5.04 12.29
C ARG A 63 -3.36 -4.34 11.60
N THR A 64 -4.56 -4.52 12.16
CA THR A 64 -5.72 -3.67 11.92
C THR A 64 -5.80 -2.61 13.01
N CYS A 65 -5.96 -1.36 12.58
CA CYS A 65 -6.05 -0.18 13.42
C CYS A 65 -7.41 0.48 13.20
N THR A 66 -8.18 0.62 14.27
CA THR A 66 -9.51 1.21 14.26
C THR A 66 -9.57 2.37 15.24
N ASN A 67 -10.29 3.42 14.87
CA ASN A 67 -10.55 4.52 15.77
C ASN A 67 -11.42 4.06 16.94
N LYS A 68 -11.33 4.78 18.08
CA LYS A 68 -12.17 4.49 19.26
C LYS A 68 -13.67 4.56 18.96
N LEU A 69 -14.05 5.37 17.96
CA LEU A 69 -15.39 5.43 17.39
C LEU A 69 -15.33 4.84 15.97
N PRO A 70 -15.58 3.53 15.80
CA PRO A 70 -15.46 2.84 14.52
C PRO A 70 -16.71 3.04 13.65
N THR A 71 -17.12 4.28 13.47
CA THR A 71 -18.34 4.63 12.72
C THR A 71 -18.04 5.27 11.37
N TYR A 72 -16.79 5.68 11.12
CA TYR A 72 -16.45 6.52 9.98
C TYR A 72 -15.38 5.90 9.08
N SER A 73 -15.58 6.05 7.77
CA SER A 73 -14.64 5.61 6.74
C SER A 73 -13.35 6.43 6.79
N ILE A 74 -12.26 5.82 6.32
CA ILE A 74 -10.95 6.46 6.24
C ILE A 74 -10.69 6.79 4.78
N ASN A 75 -10.67 8.08 4.46
CA ASN A 75 -10.59 8.54 3.06
C ASN A 75 -9.15 8.68 2.58
N ARG A 76 -8.23 9.07 3.49
CA ARG A 76 -6.84 9.37 3.17
C ARG A 76 -5.90 8.93 4.26
N VAL A 77 -4.70 8.53 3.85
CA VAL A 77 -3.65 8.01 4.71
C VAL A 77 -2.32 8.64 4.29
N LEU A 78 -1.59 9.23 5.23
CA LEU A 78 -0.37 9.97 4.92
C LEU A 78 0.71 9.72 5.98
N TRP A 79 1.85 9.19 5.55
CA TRP A 79 3.03 9.07 6.42
C TRP A 79 3.71 10.42 6.59
N THR A 80 4.20 10.71 7.79
CA THR A 80 5.16 11.81 7.98
C THR A 80 6.42 11.54 7.14
N PRO A 81 7.09 12.56 6.58
CA PRO A 81 8.31 12.37 5.78
C PRO A 81 9.41 11.60 6.50
N CYS A 82 9.51 11.75 7.83
CA CYS A 82 10.45 11.01 8.67
C CYS A 82 10.02 9.56 8.98
N GLY A 83 8.80 9.16 8.62
CA GLY A 83 8.24 7.83 8.91
C GLY A 83 7.84 7.58 10.37
N ARG A 84 7.99 8.57 11.26
CA ARG A 84 7.69 8.41 12.70
C ARG A 84 6.20 8.16 12.95
N ARG A 85 5.32 8.84 12.21
CA ARG A 85 3.87 8.79 12.42
C ARG A 85 3.13 8.57 11.11
N LEU A 86 1.98 7.95 11.21
CA LEU A 86 0.99 7.92 10.15
C LEU A 86 -0.20 8.79 10.55
N ILE A 87 -0.64 9.65 9.65
CA ILE A 87 -1.84 10.47 9.79
C ILE A 87 -2.94 9.83 8.96
N THR A 88 -4.11 9.66 9.54
CA THR A 88 -5.30 9.15 8.87
C THR A 88 -6.39 10.21 8.94
N GLY A 89 -6.97 10.52 7.78
CA GLY A 89 -8.07 11.47 7.64
C GLY A 89 -9.38 10.71 7.47
N SER A 90 -10.27 10.87 8.44
CA SER A 90 -11.57 10.19 8.46
C SER A 90 -12.72 11.09 7.99
N GLN A 91 -13.85 10.46 7.68
CA GLN A 91 -15.05 11.15 7.24
C GLN A 91 -15.69 12.05 8.32
N ASN A 92 -15.39 11.82 9.60
CA ASN A 92 -15.82 12.65 10.73
C ASN A 92 -14.94 13.88 10.98
N CYS A 93 -14.12 14.26 9.99
CA CYS A 93 -13.29 15.45 10.07
C CYS A 93 -12.19 15.39 11.16
N GLU A 94 -11.84 14.19 11.63
CA GLU A 94 -10.77 13.96 12.60
C GLU A 94 -9.46 13.53 11.92
N PHE A 95 -8.34 13.86 12.55
CA PHE A 95 -7.05 13.24 12.26
C PHE A 95 -6.68 12.27 13.36
N THR A 96 -6.48 11.00 13.01
CA THR A 96 -5.89 10.04 13.93
C THR A 96 -4.44 9.80 13.57
N LEU A 97 -3.55 9.98 14.55
CA LEU A 97 -2.12 9.78 14.43
C LEU A 97 -1.73 8.44 15.04
N TRP A 98 -1.07 7.62 14.23
CA TRP A 98 -0.56 6.31 14.61
C TRP A 98 0.96 6.35 14.70
N ASN A 99 1.51 5.65 15.69
CA ASN A 99 2.94 5.44 15.81
C ASN A 99 3.44 4.53 14.67
N GLY A 100 4.52 4.91 13.99
CA GLY A 100 4.99 4.20 12.80
C GLY A 100 5.64 2.83 13.05
N GLN A 101 6.08 2.53 14.26
CA GLN A 101 6.73 1.26 14.60
C GLN A 101 5.79 0.29 15.33
N SER A 102 4.98 0.83 16.25
CA SER A 102 4.08 0.05 17.11
C SER A 102 2.62 0.06 16.65
N PHE A 103 2.29 0.94 15.70
CA PHE A 103 0.94 1.12 15.13
C PHE A 103 -0.14 1.42 16.17
N LYS A 104 0.25 2.01 17.31
CA LYS A 104 -0.69 2.46 18.34
C LYS A 104 -1.15 3.87 18.04
N VAL A 105 -2.39 4.20 18.45
CA VAL A 105 -2.86 5.58 18.46
C VAL A 105 -1.97 6.39 19.41
N GLU A 106 -1.34 7.45 18.91
CA GLU A 106 -0.63 8.43 19.74
C GLU A 106 -1.57 9.56 20.14
N MET A 107 -2.30 10.11 19.16
CA MET A 107 -3.13 11.29 19.35
C MET A 107 -4.31 11.24 18.37
N ASN A 108 -5.44 11.78 18.79
CA ASN A 108 -6.56 12.09 17.90
C ASN A 108 -6.83 13.59 17.99
N ILE A 109 -6.80 14.27 16.85
CA ILE A 109 -7.18 15.66 16.70
C ILE A 109 -8.63 15.68 16.28
N ARG A 110 -9.48 16.07 17.23
CA ARG A 110 -10.91 16.21 17.00
C ARG A 110 -11.18 17.45 16.17
N GLN A 111 -12.08 17.31 15.19
CA GLN A 111 -12.60 18.41 14.38
C GLN A 111 -11.50 19.26 13.71
N ALA A 112 -10.60 18.60 12.99
CA ALA A 112 -9.61 19.30 12.18
C ALA A 112 -10.24 20.08 11.02
N HIS A 113 -11.35 19.59 10.48
CA HIS A 113 -12.17 20.24 9.45
C HIS A 113 -13.64 20.28 9.86
N ASP A 114 -14.43 21.09 9.16
CA ASP A 114 -15.89 21.13 9.37
C ASP A 114 -16.60 20.07 8.53
N ARG A 115 -15.96 19.62 7.44
CA ARG A 115 -16.41 18.55 6.55
C ARG A 115 -15.39 17.42 6.43
N ALA A 116 -15.83 16.30 5.85
CA ALA A 116 -15.02 15.11 5.67
C ALA A 116 -13.69 15.43 4.98
N ILE A 117 -12.58 14.90 5.49
CA ILE A 117 -11.27 15.09 4.89
C ILE A 117 -11.18 14.23 3.63
N ARG A 118 -10.75 14.82 2.52
CA ARG A 118 -10.68 14.16 1.21
C ARG A 118 -9.28 14.11 0.63
N SER A 119 -8.39 14.99 1.04
CA SER A 119 -7.03 15.08 0.51
C SER A 119 -6.06 15.51 1.60
N MET A 120 -4.84 14.98 1.55
CA MET A 120 -3.73 15.37 2.42
C MET A 120 -2.43 15.22 1.64
N ALA A 121 -1.52 16.17 1.79
CA ALA A 121 -0.20 16.10 1.14
C ALA A 121 0.85 16.80 2.00
N TRP A 122 2.07 16.26 2.02
CA TRP A 122 3.23 16.90 2.64
C TRP A 122 3.97 17.77 1.62
N SER A 123 4.37 18.96 2.08
CA SER A 123 5.42 19.73 1.43
C SER A 123 6.78 19.10 1.73
N HIS A 124 7.76 19.45 0.91
CA HIS A 124 9.17 19.14 1.15
C HIS A 124 9.75 19.92 2.35
N SER A 125 9.10 21.01 2.77
CA SER A 125 9.51 21.90 3.87
C SER A 125 8.87 21.55 5.23
N ASP A 126 8.48 20.30 5.44
CA ASP A 126 7.87 19.81 6.70
C ASP A 126 6.55 20.52 7.12
N ILE A 127 5.92 21.24 6.21
CA ILE A 127 4.54 21.72 6.38
C ILE A 127 3.65 20.82 5.52
N TRP A 128 2.40 20.62 5.89
CA TRP A 128 1.46 19.83 5.10
C TRP A 128 0.13 20.54 4.97
N ILE A 129 -0.64 20.11 3.98
CA ILE A 129 -1.96 20.65 3.70
C ILE A 129 -2.99 19.53 3.72
N SER A 130 -4.22 19.90 4.03
CA SER A 130 -5.37 19.01 3.92
C SER A 130 -6.55 19.75 3.32
N GLY A 131 -7.31 19.02 2.50
CA GLY A 131 -8.52 19.49 1.84
C GLY A 131 -9.73 18.73 2.33
N ASP A 132 -10.84 19.46 2.47
CA ASP A 132 -12.13 18.92 2.90
C ASP A 132 -13.11 18.73 1.74
N ASP A 133 -14.28 18.17 2.08
CA ASP A 133 -15.43 18.02 1.18
C ASP A 133 -16.19 19.34 0.94
N GLY A 134 -15.80 20.42 1.62
CA GLY A 134 -16.44 21.74 1.54
C GLY A 134 -15.73 22.73 0.65
N GLY A 135 -14.54 22.39 0.13
CA GLY A 135 -13.73 23.30 -0.67
C GLY A 135 -12.70 24.10 0.14
N SER A 136 -12.52 23.81 1.43
CA SER A 136 -11.49 24.41 2.28
C SER A 136 -10.16 23.68 2.17
N ILE A 137 -9.07 24.45 2.22
CA ILE A 137 -7.70 23.93 2.34
C ILE A 137 -7.07 24.52 3.59
N LYS A 138 -6.58 23.67 4.50
CA LYS A 138 -5.90 24.06 5.74
C LYS A 138 -4.43 23.69 5.71
N TYR A 139 -3.60 24.54 6.30
CA TYR A 139 -2.15 24.41 6.38
C TYR A 139 -1.75 24.02 7.80
N TRP A 140 -0.89 23.02 7.91
CA TRP A 140 -0.57 22.37 9.16
C TRP A 140 0.94 22.25 9.35
N GLN A 141 1.41 22.59 10.54
CA GLN A 141 2.78 22.32 10.96
C GLN A 141 2.97 20.84 11.36
N THR A 142 4.23 20.41 11.51
CA THR A 142 4.59 19.07 12.03
C THR A 142 4.08 18.80 13.43
N ASN A 143 3.92 19.84 14.25
CA ASN A 143 3.32 19.79 15.59
C ASN A 143 1.79 19.64 15.54
N MET A 144 1.20 19.54 14.34
CA MET A 144 -0.23 19.46 14.09
C MET A 144 -1.02 20.73 14.47
N ASN A 145 -0.34 21.86 14.56
CA ASN A 145 -1.00 23.14 14.70
C ASN A 145 -1.49 23.64 13.33
N ASN A 146 -2.69 24.22 13.29
CA ASN A 146 -3.22 24.86 12.10
C ASN A 146 -2.61 26.27 11.97
N VAL A 147 -1.97 26.54 10.84
CA VAL A 147 -1.28 27.82 10.58
C VAL A 147 -2.21 28.79 9.87
N LYS A 148 -2.84 28.33 8.79
CA LYS A 148 -3.68 29.13 7.90
C LYS A 148 -4.79 28.24 7.35
N ALA A 149 -5.94 28.85 7.04
CA ALA A 149 -7.05 28.16 6.41
C ALA A 149 -7.61 29.02 5.28
N ASN A 150 -7.63 28.48 4.07
CA ASN A 150 -8.40 29.04 2.97
C ASN A 150 -9.75 28.33 2.91
N LYS A 151 -10.81 28.98 3.40
CA LYS A 151 -12.18 28.43 3.46
C LYS A 151 -12.91 28.42 2.12
N SER A 152 -12.40 29.12 1.11
CA SER A 152 -13.03 29.26 -0.21
C SER A 152 -12.01 28.95 -1.30
N ALA A 153 -11.27 27.85 -1.15
CA ALA A 153 -10.32 27.44 -2.18
C ALA A 153 -11.07 26.93 -3.42
N HIS A 154 -12.07 26.09 -3.18
CA HIS A 154 -13.01 25.58 -4.18
C HIS A 154 -14.45 25.78 -3.70
N LYS A 155 -15.40 25.72 -4.64
CA LYS A 155 -16.84 25.74 -4.31
C LYS A 155 -17.35 24.36 -3.88
N GLU A 156 -16.66 23.31 -4.33
CA GLU A 156 -17.01 21.91 -4.13
C GLU A 156 -15.85 21.14 -3.48
N SER A 157 -16.02 19.84 -3.27
CA SER A 157 -15.06 18.98 -2.55
C SER A 157 -13.66 18.97 -3.17
N VAL A 158 -12.61 19.01 -2.34
CA VAL A 158 -11.21 18.94 -2.80
C VAL A 158 -10.71 17.49 -2.77
N ARG A 159 -10.63 16.86 -3.94
CA ARG A 159 -10.44 15.40 -4.07
C ARG A 159 -8.99 14.93 -3.89
N ASP A 160 -8.03 15.74 -4.31
CA ASP A 160 -6.61 15.43 -4.24
C ASP A 160 -5.76 16.69 -4.20
N LEU A 161 -4.55 16.56 -3.65
CA LEU A 161 -3.57 17.63 -3.46
C LEU A 161 -2.18 17.08 -3.81
N SER A 162 -1.37 17.87 -4.52
CA SER A 162 0.02 17.49 -4.79
C SER A 162 0.92 18.72 -4.82
N PHE A 163 2.17 18.55 -4.35
CA PHE A 163 3.15 19.62 -4.24
C PHE A 163 4.14 19.59 -5.40
N CYS A 164 4.57 20.78 -5.81
CA CYS A 164 5.78 20.92 -6.60
C CYS A 164 7.00 20.46 -5.77
N LYS A 165 8.05 19.98 -6.43
CA LYS A 165 9.29 19.54 -5.79
C LYS A 165 9.96 20.61 -4.93
N THR A 166 9.82 21.88 -5.32
CA THR A 166 10.36 23.00 -4.56
C THR A 166 9.53 23.35 -3.32
N GLY A 167 8.29 22.85 -3.21
CA GLY A 167 7.37 23.18 -2.12
C GLY A 167 6.74 24.57 -2.20
N LEU A 168 7.14 25.41 -3.17
CA LEU A 168 6.64 26.78 -3.32
C LEU A 168 5.21 26.85 -3.87
N LYS A 169 4.82 25.82 -4.63
CA LYS A 169 3.50 25.73 -5.27
C LYS A 169 2.90 24.36 -5.01
N PHE A 170 1.58 24.33 -4.97
CA PHE A 170 0.83 23.08 -4.95
C PHE A 170 -0.38 23.19 -5.87
N CYS A 171 -0.92 22.05 -6.25
CA CYS A 171 -2.16 21.96 -7.00
C CYS A 171 -3.26 21.32 -6.15
N SER A 172 -4.49 21.70 -6.45
CA SER A 172 -5.70 21.08 -5.92
C SER A 172 -6.65 20.76 -7.05
N CYS A 173 -7.35 19.63 -6.93
CA CYS A 173 -8.43 19.29 -7.84
C CYS A 173 -9.75 19.14 -7.09
N SER A 174 -10.85 19.51 -7.74
CA SER A 174 -12.15 19.52 -7.13
C SER A 174 -13.24 18.99 -8.07
N ASP A 175 -14.38 18.68 -7.47
CA ASP A 175 -15.60 18.35 -8.19
C ASP A 175 -16.19 19.54 -8.96
N ASP A 176 -15.68 20.76 -8.74
CA ASP A 176 -16.01 21.96 -9.53
C ASP A 176 -15.37 21.99 -10.95
N ILE A 177 -14.83 20.85 -11.40
CA ILE A 177 -14.21 20.63 -12.73
C ILE A 177 -12.82 21.30 -12.85
N PHE A 178 -12.45 22.18 -11.92
CA PHE A 178 -11.20 22.93 -12.01
C PHE A 178 -10.05 22.23 -11.29
N VAL A 179 -8.87 22.35 -11.89
CA VAL A 179 -7.60 22.15 -11.19
C VAL A 179 -7.02 23.53 -10.94
N LYS A 180 -6.70 23.85 -9.69
CA LYS A 180 -6.13 25.15 -9.33
C LYS A 180 -4.68 24.99 -8.89
N ILE A 181 -3.86 25.97 -9.25
CA ILE A 181 -2.47 26.10 -8.80
C ILE A 181 -2.41 27.23 -7.79
N TRP A 182 -1.79 26.95 -6.67
CA TRP A 182 -1.68 27.85 -5.53
C TRP A 182 -0.23 28.20 -5.27
N ASP A 183 0.01 29.46 -4.94
CA ASP A 183 1.23 29.89 -4.28
C ASP A 183 1.13 29.56 -2.79
N PHE A 184 2.06 28.75 -2.29
CA PHE A 184 2.05 28.24 -0.94
C PHE A 184 2.27 29.33 0.11
N GLU A 185 3.20 30.26 -0.13
CA GLU A 185 3.56 31.29 0.86
C GLU A 185 2.48 32.36 0.97
N ARG A 186 1.98 32.80 -0.18
CA ARG A 186 0.94 33.83 -0.30
C ARG A 186 -0.46 33.29 -0.03
N CYS A 187 -0.65 31.98 -0.11
CA CYS A 187 -1.95 31.31 0.01
C CYS A 187 -2.98 31.84 -1.01
N GLN A 188 -2.51 32.25 -2.19
CA GLN A 188 -3.34 32.83 -3.25
C GLN A 188 -3.40 31.89 -4.45
N GLU A 189 -4.52 31.94 -5.16
CA GLU A 189 -4.69 31.24 -6.43
C GLU A 189 -3.83 31.93 -7.49
N GLU A 190 -2.91 31.19 -8.10
CA GLU A 190 -2.07 31.71 -9.19
C GLU A 190 -2.74 31.46 -10.55
N ARG A 191 -3.37 30.29 -10.72
CA ARG A 191 -3.99 29.86 -11.97
C ARG A 191 -5.18 28.92 -11.71
N THR A 192 -6.22 29.08 -12.52
CA THR A 192 -7.26 28.07 -12.71
C THR A 192 -7.02 27.36 -14.04
N LEU A 193 -6.86 26.04 -14.03
CA LEU A 193 -6.78 25.21 -15.22
C LEU A 193 -8.19 24.80 -15.64
N ARG A 194 -8.58 25.17 -16.87
CA ARG A 194 -9.91 24.91 -17.46
C ARG A 194 -9.74 24.01 -18.67
N GLY A 195 -10.56 22.97 -18.78
CA GLY A 195 -10.58 22.08 -19.94
C GLY A 195 -11.08 20.66 -19.66
N HIS A 196 -11.18 20.25 -18.39
CA HIS A 196 -12.03 19.11 -18.04
C HIS A 196 -13.50 19.48 -18.26
N GLY A 197 -14.31 18.49 -18.67
CA GLY A 197 -15.75 18.65 -18.85
C GLY A 197 -16.59 18.19 -17.66
N TRP A 198 -15.95 17.49 -16.71
CA TRP A 198 -16.58 16.87 -15.54
C TRP A 198 -15.63 16.90 -14.33
N ASP A 199 -16.12 16.50 -13.16
CA ASP A 199 -15.40 16.47 -11.88
C ASP A 199 -13.97 15.92 -12.00
N VAL A 200 -13.00 16.61 -11.40
CA VAL A 200 -11.62 16.15 -11.36
C VAL A 200 -11.35 15.43 -10.06
N LYS A 201 -11.06 14.13 -10.14
CA LYS A 201 -11.01 13.24 -8.96
C LYS A 201 -9.60 13.03 -8.41
N CYS A 202 -8.57 13.31 -9.19
CA CYS A 202 -7.17 13.15 -8.80
C CYS A 202 -6.26 14.12 -9.57
N VAL A 203 -5.16 14.51 -8.93
CA VAL A 203 -4.13 15.35 -9.53
C VAL A 203 -2.78 14.97 -8.95
N ASP A 204 -1.75 14.99 -9.79
CA ASP A 204 -0.39 14.79 -9.31
C ASP A 204 0.62 15.68 -10.04
N TRP A 205 1.57 16.21 -9.28
CA TRP A 205 2.62 17.08 -9.77
C TRP A 205 3.85 16.26 -10.13
N HIS A 206 4.44 16.55 -11.29
CA HIS A 206 5.61 15.84 -11.76
C HIS A 206 6.84 16.11 -10.86
N PRO A 207 7.66 15.10 -10.52
CA PRO A 207 8.74 15.24 -9.51
C PRO A 207 9.87 16.20 -9.89
N THR A 208 10.17 16.43 -11.17
CA THR A 208 11.24 17.36 -11.60
C THR A 208 10.77 18.49 -12.50
N LYS A 209 9.87 18.21 -13.45
CA LYS A 209 9.33 19.16 -14.42
C LYS A 209 8.10 19.91 -13.87
N SER A 210 7.82 21.09 -14.44
CA SER A 210 6.60 21.86 -14.14
C SER A 210 5.37 21.31 -14.87
N LEU A 211 5.13 20.00 -14.77
CA LEU A 211 4.00 19.31 -15.39
C LEU A 211 3.01 18.84 -14.33
N LEU A 212 1.73 18.88 -14.67
CA LEU A 212 0.64 18.36 -13.86
C LEU A 212 -0.10 17.29 -14.65
N ALA A 213 -0.48 16.20 -13.99
CA ALA A 213 -1.41 15.23 -14.52
C ALA A 213 -2.69 15.27 -13.71
N SER A 214 -3.84 15.28 -14.36
CA SER A 214 -5.15 15.21 -13.71
C SER A 214 -6.01 14.13 -14.34
N GLY A 215 -6.80 13.46 -13.51
CA GLY A 215 -7.75 12.44 -13.92
C GLY A 215 -9.16 12.83 -13.52
N GLY A 216 -10.07 12.80 -14.50
CA GLY A 216 -11.45 13.23 -14.33
C GLY A 216 -12.48 12.11 -14.43
N LYS A 217 -13.72 12.47 -14.12
CA LYS A 217 -14.92 11.66 -14.40
C LYS A 217 -15.25 11.61 -15.90
N ASP A 218 -14.66 12.50 -16.68
CA ASP A 218 -14.69 12.53 -18.15
C ASP A 218 -13.91 11.37 -18.80
N SER A 219 -13.33 10.45 -18.01
CA SER A 219 -12.49 9.33 -18.43
C SER A 219 -11.15 9.72 -19.09
N LEU A 220 -10.81 11.01 -19.03
CA LEU A 220 -9.58 11.53 -19.61
C LEU A 220 -8.50 11.70 -18.53
N VAL A 221 -7.26 11.44 -18.93
CA VAL A 221 -6.08 11.90 -18.19
C VAL A 221 -5.48 13.07 -18.95
N LYS A 222 -5.52 14.26 -18.38
CA LYS A 222 -4.99 15.48 -18.99
C LYS A 222 -3.63 15.83 -18.41
N LEU A 223 -2.71 16.23 -19.28
CA LEU A 223 -1.43 16.83 -18.92
C LEU A 223 -1.49 18.34 -19.10
N TRP A 224 -1.02 19.08 -18.09
CA TRP A 224 -1.00 20.53 -18.08
C TRP A 224 0.41 21.05 -17.87
N ASP A 225 0.71 22.19 -18.49
CA ASP A 225 1.86 22.99 -18.11
C ASP A 225 1.48 23.89 -16.93
N ALA A 226 2.16 23.71 -15.80
CA ALA A 226 1.90 24.47 -14.59
C ALA A 226 2.24 25.97 -14.73
N ARG A 227 3.12 26.36 -15.67
CA ARG A 227 3.53 27.76 -15.86
C ARG A 227 2.54 28.52 -16.74
N SER A 228 2.24 28.00 -17.93
CA SER A 228 1.30 28.65 -18.85
C SER A 228 -0.16 28.39 -18.51
N GLY A 229 -0.47 27.32 -17.77
CA GLY A 229 -1.83 26.88 -17.49
C GLY A 229 -2.53 26.26 -18.70
N ARG A 230 -1.79 25.94 -19.77
CA ARG A 230 -2.32 25.32 -20.98
C ARG A 230 -2.38 23.80 -20.85
N GLU A 231 -3.38 23.22 -21.47
CA GLU A 231 -3.45 21.78 -21.69
C GLU A 231 -2.41 21.39 -22.77
N LEU A 232 -1.55 20.43 -22.45
CA LEU A 232 -0.51 19.92 -23.35
C LEU A 232 -0.98 18.68 -24.11
N CYS A 233 -1.66 17.75 -23.42
CA CYS A 233 -2.10 16.49 -24.00
C CYS A 233 -3.31 15.94 -23.23
N SER A 234 -4.20 15.26 -23.95
CA SER A 234 -5.32 14.49 -23.39
C SER A 234 -5.18 13.02 -23.78
N PHE A 235 -4.95 12.15 -22.79
CA PHE A 235 -4.94 10.70 -23.00
C PHE A 235 -6.36 10.13 -22.94
N HIS A 236 -6.74 9.44 -24.03
CA HIS A 236 -8.05 8.82 -24.21
C HIS A 236 -8.02 7.31 -23.92
N GLY A 237 -7.28 6.89 -22.89
CA GLY A 237 -7.04 5.46 -22.64
C GLY A 237 -8.18 4.76 -21.90
N HIS A 238 -8.89 5.44 -21.02
CA HIS A 238 -9.89 4.83 -20.13
C HIS A 238 -11.30 4.96 -20.67
N LYS A 239 -12.15 3.98 -20.33
CA LYS A 239 -13.59 4.00 -20.69
C LYS A 239 -14.49 4.59 -19.61
N ASN A 240 -13.95 4.77 -18.41
CA ASN A 240 -14.69 5.23 -17.24
C ASN A 240 -13.83 6.21 -16.42
N SER A 241 -14.43 6.81 -15.38
CA SER A 241 -13.81 7.80 -14.50
C SER A 241 -12.44 7.34 -14.00
N VAL A 242 -11.46 8.20 -14.18
CA VAL A 242 -10.12 8.01 -13.61
C VAL A 242 -10.19 8.41 -12.14
N ARG A 243 -9.75 7.51 -11.25
CA ARG A 243 -9.88 7.69 -9.80
C ARG A 243 -8.58 8.10 -9.12
N SER A 244 -7.44 7.66 -9.66
CA SER A 244 -6.12 8.01 -9.15
C SER A 244 -5.12 8.13 -10.30
N VAL A 245 -4.22 9.10 -10.18
CA VAL A 245 -3.10 9.33 -11.09
C VAL A 245 -1.87 9.57 -10.23
N LYS A 246 -0.76 8.89 -10.54
CA LYS A 246 0.50 9.03 -9.79
C LYS A 246 1.72 9.01 -10.70
N TRP A 247 2.59 9.99 -10.53
CA TRP A 247 3.89 10.07 -11.17
C TRP A 247 4.87 9.09 -10.52
N ASN A 248 5.67 8.43 -11.35
CA ASN A 248 6.85 7.75 -10.85
C ASN A 248 7.92 8.79 -10.46
N GLN A 249 8.76 8.46 -9.48
CA GLN A 249 9.86 9.31 -9.03
C GLN A 249 10.92 9.56 -10.11
N ASN A 250 11.04 8.65 -11.10
CA ASN A 250 11.89 8.86 -12.27
C ASN A 250 11.38 9.99 -13.20
N GLY A 251 10.10 10.35 -13.13
CA GLY A 251 9.47 11.36 -13.97
C GLY A 251 9.18 10.94 -15.41
N ASN A 252 9.46 9.71 -15.81
CA ASN A 252 9.17 9.23 -17.17
C ASN A 252 7.80 8.55 -17.27
N TRP A 253 7.36 7.93 -16.17
CA TRP A 253 6.14 7.14 -16.15
C TRP A 253 5.02 7.81 -15.38
N LEU A 254 3.82 7.70 -15.95
CA LEU A 254 2.57 8.11 -15.33
C LEU A 254 1.65 6.90 -15.19
N LEU A 255 1.24 6.59 -13.96
CA LEU A 255 0.18 5.61 -13.72
C LEU A 255 -1.16 6.30 -13.61
N SER A 256 -2.18 5.61 -14.12
CA SER A 256 -3.57 5.98 -14.00
C SER A 256 -4.40 4.75 -13.64
N ALA A 257 -5.31 4.91 -12.69
CA ALA A 257 -6.26 3.90 -12.27
C ALA A 257 -7.67 4.40 -12.53
N SER A 258 -8.51 3.54 -13.09
CA SER A 258 -9.87 3.89 -13.46
C SER A 258 -10.89 2.89 -12.92
N LYS A 259 -12.14 3.36 -12.95
CA LYS A 259 -13.33 2.57 -12.67
C LYS A 259 -13.57 1.46 -13.69
N ASP A 260 -12.91 1.50 -14.84
CA ASP A 260 -12.93 0.43 -15.84
C ASP A 260 -12.14 -0.84 -15.45
N GLN A 261 -11.64 -0.91 -14.20
CA GLN A 261 -10.91 -2.05 -13.63
C GLN A 261 -9.50 -2.24 -14.23
N VAL A 262 -9.02 -1.25 -15.00
CA VAL A 262 -7.71 -1.27 -15.64
C VAL A 262 -6.83 -0.19 -15.04
N ILE A 263 -5.54 -0.53 -14.90
CA ILE A 263 -4.49 0.43 -14.59
C ILE A 263 -3.66 0.60 -15.86
N LYS A 264 -3.39 1.84 -16.27
CA LYS A 264 -2.59 2.14 -17.46
C LYS A 264 -1.32 2.89 -17.08
N LEU A 265 -0.22 2.50 -17.72
CA LEU A 265 1.09 3.13 -17.66
C LEU A 265 1.33 3.92 -18.95
N TYR A 266 1.64 5.20 -18.83
CA TYR A 266 2.01 6.06 -19.95
C TYR A 266 3.47 6.50 -19.84
N ASP A 267 4.19 6.52 -20.97
CA ASP A 267 5.50 7.19 -21.07
C ASP A 267 5.29 8.60 -21.62
N ILE A 268 5.73 9.61 -20.87
CA ILE A 268 5.58 11.01 -21.27
C ILE A 268 6.44 11.43 -22.45
N ARG A 269 7.52 10.72 -22.75
CA ARG A 269 8.42 11.04 -23.87
C ARG A 269 7.79 10.61 -25.18
N ALA A 270 7.13 9.45 -25.16
CA ALA A 270 6.41 8.91 -26.30
C ALA A 270 4.97 9.44 -26.40
N MET A 271 4.42 10.01 -25.31
CA MET A 271 3.01 10.38 -25.15
C MET A 271 2.07 9.22 -25.53
N LYS A 272 2.43 8.00 -25.15
CA LYS A 272 1.72 6.77 -25.48
C LYS A 272 1.59 5.86 -24.27
N GLU A 273 0.55 5.02 -24.32
CA GLU A 273 0.38 3.89 -23.40
C GLU A 273 1.48 2.86 -23.66
N VAL A 274 2.16 2.45 -22.59
CA VAL A 274 3.22 1.44 -22.60
C VAL A 274 2.63 0.08 -22.22
N GLU A 275 1.94 0.04 -21.08
CA GLU A 275 1.40 -1.19 -20.52
C GLU A 275 0.03 -0.95 -19.90
N SER A 276 -0.81 -1.99 -19.96
CA SER A 276 -2.12 -2.04 -19.31
C SER A 276 -2.18 -3.24 -18.36
N PHE A 277 -2.48 -3.00 -17.09
CA PHE A 277 -2.59 -4.03 -16.08
C PHE A 277 -4.07 -4.38 -15.85
N ARG A 278 -4.40 -5.66 -16.06
CA ARG A 278 -5.74 -6.22 -15.87
C ARG A 278 -5.67 -7.34 -14.84
N GLY A 279 -6.63 -7.39 -13.92
CA GLY A 279 -6.69 -8.43 -12.88
C GLY A 279 -7.63 -8.09 -11.72
N HIS A 280 -7.89 -6.79 -11.50
CA HIS A 280 -8.88 -6.35 -10.52
C HIS A 280 -10.29 -6.83 -10.89
N ARG A 281 -11.05 -7.31 -9.89
CA ARG A 281 -12.44 -7.77 -10.07
C ARG A 281 -13.44 -6.62 -10.07
N LYS A 282 -13.08 -5.51 -9.42
CA LYS A 282 -13.86 -4.27 -9.33
C LYS A 282 -13.00 -3.06 -9.71
N GLU A 283 -13.60 -1.87 -9.61
CA GLU A 283 -12.96 -0.60 -9.90
C GLU A 283 -11.69 -0.38 -9.07
N VAL A 284 -10.64 0.18 -9.69
CA VAL A 284 -9.39 0.51 -9.02
C VAL A 284 -9.51 1.91 -8.43
N THR A 285 -9.30 2.01 -7.13
CA THR A 285 -9.60 3.24 -6.37
C THR A 285 -8.34 3.96 -5.88
N ALA A 286 -7.26 3.21 -5.61
CA ALA A 286 -6.02 3.76 -5.07
C ALA A 286 -4.78 3.20 -5.77
N LEU A 287 -3.74 4.01 -5.89
CA LEU A 287 -2.44 3.66 -6.43
C LEU A 287 -1.32 4.21 -5.55
N ALA A 288 -0.27 3.43 -5.34
CA ALA A 288 0.90 3.84 -4.60
C ALA A 288 2.18 3.24 -5.19
N TRP A 289 3.02 4.09 -5.80
CA TRP A 289 4.38 3.73 -6.20
C TRP A 289 5.23 3.41 -4.97
N HIS A 290 6.09 2.40 -5.09
CA HIS A 290 7.09 2.13 -4.08
C HIS A 290 8.16 3.25 -4.09
N PRO A 291 8.63 3.74 -2.92
CA PRO A 291 9.51 4.90 -2.86
C PRO A 291 10.92 4.69 -3.44
N PHE A 292 11.39 3.44 -3.50
CA PHE A 292 12.77 3.13 -3.94
C PHE A 292 12.86 2.27 -5.20
N GLN A 293 11.82 1.50 -5.51
CA GLN A 293 11.84 0.57 -6.63
C GLN A 293 10.93 1.15 -7.70
N GLU A 294 11.52 1.53 -8.82
CA GLU A 294 10.80 2.33 -9.83
C GLU A 294 9.74 1.54 -10.60
N GLU A 295 9.89 0.22 -10.69
CA GLU A 295 8.98 -0.67 -11.41
C GLU A 295 7.84 -1.20 -10.54
N TYR A 296 7.91 -0.99 -9.23
CA TYR A 296 7.02 -1.64 -8.28
C TYR A 296 5.96 -0.68 -7.74
N PHE A 297 4.69 -1.08 -7.82
CA PHE A 297 3.59 -0.33 -7.23
C PHE A 297 2.52 -1.24 -6.62
N ALA A 298 1.76 -0.67 -5.69
CA ALA A 298 0.58 -1.28 -5.11
C ALA A 298 -0.67 -0.59 -5.63
N SER A 299 -1.75 -1.36 -5.74
CA SER A 299 -3.07 -0.87 -6.15
C SER A 299 -4.14 -1.43 -5.23
N GLY A 300 -5.14 -0.61 -4.94
CA GLY A 300 -6.29 -0.96 -4.10
C GLY A 300 -7.57 -0.90 -4.93
N SER A 301 -8.45 -1.86 -4.72
CA SER A 301 -9.74 -1.94 -5.41
C SER A 301 -10.91 -1.70 -4.45
N SER A 302 -12.06 -1.39 -5.06
CA SER A 302 -13.33 -1.16 -4.37
C SER A 302 -13.92 -2.42 -3.74
N ASP A 303 -13.49 -3.61 -4.16
CA ASP A 303 -13.81 -4.87 -3.46
C ASP A 303 -13.02 -5.08 -2.16
N GLY A 304 -12.04 -4.22 -1.85
CA GLY A 304 -11.18 -4.38 -0.69
C GLY A 304 -9.91 -5.17 -0.96
N SER A 305 -9.68 -5.62 -2.19
CA SER A 305 -8.45 -6.31 -2.57
C SER A 305 -7.27 -5.34 -2.75
N ILE A 306 -6.07 -5.84 -2.48
CA ILE A 306 -4.81 -5.14 -2.74
C ILE A 306 -3.96 -6.01 -3.66
N PHE A 307 -3.48 -5.42 -4.75
CA PHE A 307 -2.62 -6.08 -5.72
C PHE A 307 -1.26 -5.39 -5.81
N HIS A 308 -0.22 -6.20 -5.94
CA HIS A 308 1.16 -5.78 -6.14
C HIS A 308 1.58 -6.06 -7.58
N TRP A 309 2.06 -5.02 -8.25
CA TRP A 309 2.41 -5.04 -9.67
C TRP A 309 3.86 -4.66 -9.86
N VAL A 310 4.49 -5.29 -10.86
CA VAL A 310 5.82 -4.93 -11.32
C VAL A 310 5.68 -4.63 -12.82
N VAL A 311 6.16 -3.45 -13.24
CA VAL A 311 6.19 -3.05 -14.66
C VAL A 311 7.00 -4.07 -15.46
N GLY A 312 6.56 -4.40 -16.67
CA GLY A 312 7.13 -5.49 -17.47
C GLY A 312 6.46 -6.85 -17.27
N HIS A 313 5.53 -6.97 -16.31
CA HIS A 313 4.75 -8.19 -16.09
C HIS A 313 3.25 -7.92 -16.26
N GLU A 314 2.61 -8.70 -17.15
CA GLU A 314 1.18 -8.57 -17.45
C GLU A 314 0.29 -8.98 -16.26
N THR A 315 0.74 -9.96 -15.46
CA THR A 315 -0.01 -10.52 -14.34
C THR A 315 0.41 -9.90 -13.01
N PRO A 316 -0.50 -9.74 -12.04
CA PRO A 316 -0.14 -9.29 -10.70
C PRO A 316 0.80 -10.29 -10.03
N ARG A 317 1.80 -9.79 -9.30
CA ARG A 317 2.78 -10.64 -8.61
C ARG A 317 2.25 -11.19 -7.29
N VAL A 318 1.47 -10.38 -6.59
CA VAL A 318 0.77 -10.78 -5.36
C VAL A 318 -0.63 -10.22 -5.37
N GLU A 319 -1.60 -11.08 -5.10
CA GLU A 319 -3.00 -10.74 -4.88
C GLU A 319 -3.35 -10.98 -3.41
N ILE A 320 -3.90 -9.95 -2.76
CA ILE A 320 -4.48 -10.03 -1.41
C ILE A 320 -5.98 -9.75 -1.57
N ALA A 321 -6.73 -10.76 -2.01
CA ALA A 321 -8.14 -10.63 -2.39
C ALA A 321 -9.02 -10.08 -1.27
N ASN A 322 -8.83 -10.56 -0.03
CA ASN A 322 -9.61 -10.15 1.14
C ASN A 322 -8.79 -9.28 2.09
N ALA A 323 -8.05 -8.30 1.53
CA ALA A 323 -7.28 -7.38 2.37
C ALA A 323 -8.19 -6.53 3.27
N HIS A 324 -9.30 -6.05 2.73
CA HIS A 324 -10.36 -5.30 3.42
C HIS A 324 -11.75 -5.86 3.08
N ASP A 325 -12.72 -5.58 3.94
CA ASP A 325 -14.11 -6.01 3.74
C ASP A 325 -14.87 -5.05 2.79
N ASN A 326 -14.29 -3.88 2.54
CA ASN A 326 -14.88 -2.80 1.74
C ASN A 326 -13.78 -2.02 1.02
N SER A 327 -14.17 -1.07 0.18
CA SER A 327 -13.32 -0.33 -0.75
C SER A 327 -12.09 0.29 -0.11
N VAL A 328 -10.91 0.07 -0.71
CA VAL A 328 -9.67 0.75 -0.31
C VAL A 328 -9.64 2.15 -0.90
N TRP A 329 -9.66 3.19 -0.07
CA TRP A 329 -9.68 4.58 -0.54
C TRP A 329 -8.30 5.16 -0.82
N ASP A 330 -7.30 4.69 -0.08
CA ASP A 330 -5.94 5.22 -0.17
C ASP A 330 -4.91 4.18 0.24
N LEU A 331 -3.73 4.29 -0.37
CA LEU A 331 -2.58 3.44 -0.13
C LEU A 331 -1.35 4.33 -0.01
N GLN A 332 -0.56 4.16 1.04
CA GLN A 332 0.67 4.91 1.20
C GLN A 332 1.78 4.02 1.77
N TRP A 333 2.91 4.00 1.07
CA TRP A 333 4.14 3.39 1.55
C TRP A 333 4.77 4.24 2.66
N HIS A 334 5.33 3.57 3.66
CA HIS A 334 6.28 4.20 4.55
C HIS A 334 7.46 4.76 3.72
N PRO A 335 8.08 5.90 4.08
CA PRO A 335 9.17 6.49 3.29
C PRO A 335 10.33 5.54 2.97
N ILE A 336 10.59 4.58 3.85
CA ILE A 336 11.61 3.53 3.65
C ILE A 336 11.14 2.31 2.81
N GLY A 337 9.86 2.23 2.42
CA GLY A 337 9.32 1.14 1.61
C GLY A 337 9.05 -0.20 2.32
N HIS A 338 9.37 -0.34 3.62
CA HIS A 338 9.21 -1.63 4.31
C HIS A 338 7.76 -1.98 4.73
N VAL A 339 6.88 -0.99 4.82
CA VAL A 339 5.49 -1.09 5.30
C VAL A 339 4.59 -0.37 4.30
N LEU A 340 3.50 -1.03 3.91
CA LEU A 340 2.39 -0.43 3.18
C LEU A 340 1.24 -0.19 4.15
N CYS A 341 0.61 0.98 4.06
CA CYS A 341 -0.59 1.27 4.81
C CYS A 341 -1.79 1.44 3.86
N SER A 342 -2.93 0.87 4.25
CA SER A 342 -4.18 0.98 3.52
C SER A 342 -5.29 1.57 4.38
N GLY A 343 -6.00 2.55 3.85
CA GLY A 343 -7.20 3.13 4.45
C GLY A 343 -8.43 2.68 3.67
N SER A 344 -9.43 2.14 4.37
CA SER A 344 -10.62 1.58 3.74
C SER A 344 -11.92 2.20 4.25
N ASN A 345 -12.96 2.01 3.44
CA ASN A 345 -14.34 2.28 3.77
C ASN A 345 -14.88 1.36 4.88
N ASP A 346 -14.20 0.25 5.19
CA ASP A 346 -14.51 -0.64 6.31
C ASP A 346 -14.20 -0.02 7.69
N ARG A 347 -13.78 1.24 7.71
CA ARG A 347 -13.46 2.05 8.91
C ARG A 347 -12.16 1.60 9.59
N THR A 348 -11.35 0.81 8.90
CA THR A 348 -10.09 0.30 9.40
C THR A 348 -8.91 0.83 8.57
N THR A 349 -7.80 1.03 9.26
CA THR A 349 -6.48 1.20 8.64
C THR A 349 -5.71 -0.08 8.86
N LYS A 350 -5.20 -0.70 7.79
CA LYS A 350 -4.38 -1.92 7.91
C LYS A 350 -2.93 -1.63 7.53
N PHE A 351 -2.03 -2.35 8.18
CA PHE A 351 -0.59 -2.29 7.94
C PHE A 351 -0.10 -3.62 7.40
N TRP A 352 0.63 -3.55 6.30
CA TRP A 352 1.18 -4.67 5.57
C TRP A 352 2.70 -4.57 5.54
N CYS A 353 3.38 -5.67 5.79
CA CYS A 353 4.83 -5.75 5.84
C CYS A 353 5.36 -6.79 4.88
N ARG A 354 6.67 -6.74 4.65
CA ARG A 354 7.38 -7.75 3.87
C ARG A 354 7.28 -9.11 4.54
N ASN A 355 7.14 -10.16 3.73
CA ASN A 355 7.14 -11.53 4.22
C ASN A 355 8.49 -11.84 4.89
N ARG A 356 8.46 -12.58 6.00
CA ARG A 356 9.68 -13.06 6.64
C ARG A 356 10.16 -14.29 5.87
N PRO A 357 11.48 -14.41 5.57
CA PRO A 357 12.01 -15.63 4.98
C PRO A 357 11.63 -16.85 5.83
N GLY A 358 11.03 -17.87 5.21
CA GLY A 358 10.58 -19.10 5.89
C GLY A 358 9.16 -19.05 6.47
N ASP A 359 8.44 -17.92 6.37
CA ASP A 359 7.03 -17.87 6.72
C ASP A 359 6.21 -18.62 5.67
N THR A 360 5.59 -19.74 6.05
CA THR A 360 4.63 -20.41 5.17
C THR A 360 3.39 -19.52 5.11
N GLY A 361 2.96 -19.12 3.91
CA GLY A 361 1.94 -18.08 3.67
C GLY A 361 0.53 -18.36 4.18
N ARG A 362 0.36 -18.83 5.41
CA ARG A 362 -0.91 -18.84 6.14
C ARG A 362 -1.20 -17.41 6.57
N ASN A 363 -1.88 -16.71 5.67
CA ASN A 363 -2.57 -15.46 5.97
C ASN A 363 -3.58 -15.73 7.10
N GLU A 364 -3.23 -15.41 8.35
CA GLU A 364 -4.13 -15.44 9.52
C GLU A 364 -5.21 -14.34 9.45
N CYS A 365 -5.72 -14.01 8.26
CA CYS A 365 -6.88 -13.12 8.10
C CYS A 365 -8.21 -13.81 8.44
N ASN A 366 -8.22 -15.07 8.89
CA ASN A 366 -9.43 -15.90 8.96
C ASN A 366 -9.95 -16.27 10.37
N ILE A 367 -9.41 -15.74 11.48
CA ILE A 367 -9.90 -16.17 12.81
C ILE A 367 -9.94 -15.00 13.81
N SER A 368 -10.90 -14.08 13.68
CA SER A 368 -11.32 -13.25 14.83
C SER A 368 -12.68 -12.53 14.69
N GLN A 369 -13.65 -13.06 13.93
CA GLN A 369 -14.99 -12.45 13.88
C GLN A 369 -16.18 -13.41 14.07
N ASN A 370 -15.98 -14.70 14.34
CA ASN A 370 -17.08 -15.64 14.58
C ASN A 370 -17.03 -16.30 15.97
N GLN A 371 -16.88 -15.50 17.03
CA GLN A 371 -17.22 -15.94 18.39
C GLN A 371 -18.01 -14.84 19.09
N GLY A 372 -19.31 -15.06 19.17
CA GLY A 372 -20.24 -14.25 19.94
C GLY A 372 -21.60 -14.20 19.28
N TYR A 373 -22.42 -15.24 19.47
CA TYR A 373 -23.82 -15.16 19.89
C TYR A 373 -24.50 -16.54 19.82
N GLY A 374 -24.84 -17.08 21.00
CA GLY A 374 -26.08 -17.82 21.22
C GLY A 374 -26.09 -19.33 21.01
N ASP A 375 -25.68 -20.09 22.03
CA ASP A 375 -26.31 -21.37 22.35
C ASP A 375 -27.78 -21.11 22.74
N GLN A 376 -28.72 -21.72 22.01
CA GLN A 376 -30.04 -22.17 22.50
C GLN A 376 -30.83 -22.83 21.36
N ASN A 377 -30.74 -24.15 21.25
CA ASN A 377 -31.88 -25.09 21.28
C ASN A 377 -31.57 -26.41 20.60
N SER A 378 -31.80 -27.46 21.39
CA SER A 378 -31.68 -28.87 21.11
C SER A 378 -32.91 -29.42 20.39
N ALA A 379 -32.69 -30.61 19.82
CA ALA A 379 -33.66 -31.64 19.43
C ALA A 379 -34.44 -31.42 18.11
N PHE A 380 -34.03 -32.14 17.07
CA PHE A 380 -34.83 -33.24 16.52
C PHE A 380 -33.90 -34.20 15.75
N ALA A 381 -33.79 -35.43 16.25
CA ALA A 381 -33.02 -36.52 15.67
C ALA A 381 -33.97 -37.67 15.30
N GLN A 382 -34.04 -38.00 14.01
CA GLN A 382 -34.33 -39.32 13.43
C GLN A 382 -33.74 -39.24 12.01
N GLY A 383 -32.89 -40.13 11.49
CA GLY A 383 -32.41 -41.43 11.88
C GLY A 383 -32.11 -42.16 10.56
N ARG A 384 -30.87 -42.64 10.34
CA ARG A 384 -30.55 -43.86 9.58
C ARG A 384 -29.03 -44.09 9.52
N ASN A 385 -28.63 -45.18 10.16
CA ASN A 385 -27.32 -45.82 10.06
C ASN A 385 -27.06 -46.38 8.66
N ARG A 386 -25.80 -46.35 8.22
CA ARG A 386 -25.08 -47.50 7.65
C ARG A 386 -23.58 -47.19 7.54
N ASN A 387 -22.80 -47.84 8.40
CA ASN A 387 -21.37 -48.09 8.21
C ASN A 387 -21.18 -49.13 7.10
N GLU A 388 -20.14 -48.96 6.26
CA GLU A 388 -19.09 -49.95 5.99
C GLU A 388 -18.24 -49.55 4.76
N GLY A 389 -16.92 -49.76 4.84
CA GLY A 389 -16.09 -50.02 3.67
C GLY A 389 -15.01 -49.00 3.29
N ILE A 390 -13.98 -48.84 4.13
CA ILE A 390 -12.65 -48.35 3.71
C ILE A 390 -12.04 -49.38 2.76
N THR A 391 -11.68 -48.99 1.54
CA THR A 391 -10.83 -49.79 0.64
C THR A 391 -9.60 -48.99 0.21
N ILE A 392 -8.44 -49.57 0.52
CA ILE A 392 -7.09 -49.16 0.14
C ILE A 392 -6.68 -50.02 -1.07
N PRO A 393 -6.09 -49.45 -2.13
CA PRO A 393 -5.22 -50.21 -3.02
C PRO A 393 -3.76 -49.77 -2.86
N GLY A 394 -2.94 -50.63 -2.25
CA GLY A 394 -1.50 -50.71 -2.54
C GLY A 394 -1.27 -51.57 -3.80
N VAL A 395 -0.09 -51.87 -4.32
CA VAL A 395 1.32 -51.74 -3.96
C VAL A 395 2.10 -51.95 -5.28
N GLY A 396 3.23 -51.28 -5.48
CA GLY A 396 4.24 -51.65 -6.47
C GLY A 396 5.63 -51.23 -5.99
N VAL A 397 6.46 -52.22 -5.65
CA VAL A 397 7.69 -52.10 -4.84
C VAL A 397 8.92 -51.65 -5.64
N ALA A 398 9.76 -50.90 -4.91
CA ALA A 398 11.14 -50.44 -5.05
C ALA A 398 12.11 -51.08 -6.08
N MET A 399 13.02 -50.22 -6.59
CA MET A 399 14.42 -50.56 -6.88
C MET A 399 15.38 -49.42 -6.47
N PRO A 400 16.64 -49.71 -6.09
CA PRO A 400 17.52 -48.80 -5.34
C PRO A 400 18.51 -48.02 -6.21
N LEU A 401 18.94 -46.86 -5.67
CA LEU A 401 19.98 -45.97 -6.21
C LEU A 401 21.38 -46.57 -6.09
N ALA A 402 22.14 -46.57 -7.20
CA ALA A 402 23.59 -46.69 -7.22
C ALA A 402 24.21 -45.53 -8.02
N LYS A 403 25.19 -44.86 -7.41
CA LYS A 403 26.01 -43.79 -7.99
C LYS A 403 27.06 -44.36 -8.95
N PRO A 404 27.55 -43.58 -9.95
CA PRO A 404 28.90 -43.80 -10.48
C PRO A 404 29.85 -42.65 -10.15
N SER A 405 31.07 -43.04 -9.80
CA SER A 405 32.27 -42.24 -9.54
C SER A 405 33.08 -41.96 -10.81
N LEU A 406 33.90 -40.91 -10.77
CA LEU A 406 35.00 -40.61 -11.71
C LEU A 406 35.97 -41.80 -11.90
N ASN A 407 36.32 -42.13 -13.15
CA ASN A 407 37.67 -41.95 -13.73
C ASN A 407 37.82 -42.65 -15.10
N ALA A 408 38.15 -41.82 -16.09
CA ALA A 408 39.29 -41.92 -17.02
C ALA A 408 39.37 -43.00 -18.14
N PHE A 409 39.87 -42.47 -19.28
CA PHE A 409 40.63 -43.06 -20.40
C PHE A 409 40.00 -43.23 -21.80
N ILE A 410 40.28 -42.21 -22.63
CA ILE A 410 40.85 -42.15 -24.01
C ILE A 410 40.11 -42.79 -25.21
N GLN A 411 40.01 -41.94 -26.25
CA GLN A 411 40.12 -42.16 -27.72
C GLN A 411 38.82 -41.74 -28.43
N GLY A 412 38.78 -40.83 -29.40
CA GLY A 412 39.79 -40.01 -30.07
C GLY A 412 39.07 -39.04 -31.01
N GLU A 413 39.60 -37.82 -31.08
CA GLU A 413 39.78 -37.02 -32.29
C GLU A 413 38.69 -36.88 -33.39
N GLN A 414 38.39 -35.60 -33.64
CA GLN A 414 38.34 -34.92 -34.94
C GLN A 414 36.99 -34.65 -35.65
N GLN A 415 36.84 -33.33 -35.87
CA GLN A 415 36.23 -32.62 -37.01
C GLN A 415 34.73 -32.26 -36.99
N GLN A 416 34.49 -30.99 -36.66
CA GLN A 416 33.50 -30.10 -37.31
C GLN A 416 33.85 -29.93 -38.81
N PRO A 417 33.07 -29.16 -39.60
CA PRO A 417 31.61 -29.09 -39.75
C PRO A 417 31.23 -29.21 -41.26
N HIS A 418 29.95 -29.23 -41.62
CA HIS A 418 29.52 -28.56 -42.87
C HIS A 418 28.03 -28.21 -42.85
N ALA A 419 27.79 -26.98 -43.29
CA ALA A 419 26.51 -26.40 -43.64
C ALA A 419 25.84 -27.12 -44.81
N HIS A 420 24.52 -27.26 -44.76
CA HIS A 420 23.59 -26.61 -45.69
C HIS A 420 22.16 -26.67 -45.14
#